data_AF-A0A1E3IJL4-F1
#
_entry.id   AF-A0A1E3IJL4-F1
#
_cell.length_a   1.000
_cell.length_b   1.000
_cell.length_c   1.000
_cell.angle_alpha   90.00
_cell.angle_beta   90.00
_cell.angle_gamma   90.00
#
_symmetry.space_group_name_H-M   'P 1'
#
loop_
_entity.id
_entity.type
_entity.pdbx_description
1 polymer ?
#
loop_
_entity_poly.entity_id
_entity_poly.type
_entity_poly.pdbx_seq_one_letter_code
_entity_poly.pdbx_strand_id
1 'polypeptide(L)'
;MFFFLRPLALSARPILRRGYAASAGGNPHLTHPTDSRSQQLREMLYPSDSYSPTSSTPTGTYHPDYLERLQTVVPSAEAYETIERAWQLYQRERREARKVALNAKYQSMVRACDELEQITNPANGGPESAEGKGGLYHRLVYDESVAQARQAQKKGEQPKGRKTSEQKWLDSRAQGLVPRESWIPVESRGKGWDYDWQRPSK
;
A
#
# COMPACT_ATOMS: atom_id res chain seq x y z
N MET A 1 -62.65 17.93 7.77
CA MET A 1 -62.19 17.01 8.82
C MET A 1 -62.65 15.61 8.44
N PHE A 2 -61.82 14.82 7.75
CA PHE A 2 -62.04 13.39 7.55
C PHE A 2 -60.66 12.73 7.34
N PHE A 3 -60.22 11.97 8.35
CA PHE A 3 -59.04 11.14 8.33
C PHE A 3 -59.37 9.83 7.61
N PHE A 4 -58.59 9.43 6.61
CA PHE A 4 -58.52 8.05 6.15
C PHE A 4 -57.18 7.46 6.55
N LEU A 5 -57.19 6.63 7.60
CA LEU A 5 -56.09 5.76 7.97
C LEU A 5 -55.92 4.66 6.92
N ARG A 6 -54.71 4.54 6.38
CA ARG A 6 -54.29 3.42 5.52
C ARG A 6 -53.61 2.37 6.40
N PRO A 7 -54.01 1.08 6.34
CA PRO A 7 -53.42 0.06 7.21
C PRO A 7 -51.99 -0.27 6.77
N LEU A 8 -51.09 -0.39 7.74
CA LEU A 8 -49.74 -0.94 7.58
C LEU A 8 -49.86 -2.45 7.30
N ALA A 9 -49.45 -2.88 6.11
CA ALA A 9 -49.29 -4.29 5.80
C ALA A 9 -48.06 -4.83 6.54
N LEU A 10 -48.26 -5.83 7.40
CA LEU A 10 -47.20 -6.62 8.02
C LEU A 10 -46.44 -7.39 6.94
N SER A 11 -45.22 -6.95 6.62
CA SER A 11 -44.26 -7.72 5.84
C SER A 11 -43.80 -8.92 6.66
N ALA A 12 -44.39 -10.09 6.40
CA ALA A 12 -43.91 -11.35 6.92
C ALA A 12 -42.56 -11.68 6.26
N ARG A 13 -41.48 -11.70 7.05
CA ARG A 13 -40.16 -12.17 6.59
C ARG A 13 -40.20 -13.70 6.43
N PRO A 14 -39.81 -14.26 5.28
CA PRO A 14 -39.67 -15.71 5.17
C PRO A 14 -38.49 -16.18 6.04
N ILE A 15 -38.77 -17.11 6.95
CA ILE A 15 -37.74 -17.81 7.74
C ILE A 15 -36.97 -18.72 6.79
N LEU A 16 -35.72 -18.37 6.47
CA LEU A 16 -34.82 -19.23 5.71
C LEU A 16 -34.45 -20.45 6.57
N ARG A 17 -35.05 -21.60 6.26
CA ARG A 17 -34.62 -22.88 6.81
C ARG A 17 -33.23 -23.22 6.27
N ARG A 18 -32.25 -23.19 7.16
CA ARG A 18 -30.84 -23.49 6.89
C ARG A 18 -30.70 -25.02 6.78
N GLY A 19 -30.68 -25.55 5.56
CA GLY A 19 -30.33 -26.95 5.28
C GLY A 19 -28.84 -27.05 4.97
N TYR A 20 -28.04 -27.63 5.85
CA TYR A 20 -26.65 -28.00 5.58
C TYR A 20 -26.53 -29.52 5.64
N ALA A 21 -25.68 -30.02 4.73
CA ALA A 21 -25.30 -31.41 4.49
C ALA A 21 -26.24 -32.23 3.59
N ALA A 22 -25.89 -32.29 2.29
CA ALA A 22 -26.22 -33.42 1.43
C ALA A 22 -24.91 -34.08 0.98
N SER A 23 -24.88 -35.41 1.09
CA SER A 23 -23.75 -36.31 0.81
C SER A 23 -23.24 -36.19 -0.62
N ALA A 24 -21.92 -36.28 -0.78
CA ALA A 24 -21.23 -36.35 -2.05
C ALA A 24 -21.73 -37.56 -2.86
N GLY A 25 -22.42 -37.29 -3.96
CA GLY A 25 -23.00 -38.31 -4.84
C GLY A 25 -24.13 -37.74 -5.69
N GLY A 26 -23.83 -36.73 -6.50
CA GLY A 26 -24.82 -36.08 -7.36
C GLY A 26 -24.23 -35.80 -8.75
N ASN A 27 -24.94 -36.28 -9.77
CA ASN A 27 -24.69 -36.13 -11.20
C ASN A 27 -24.02 -34.79 -11.60
N PRO A 28 -22.98 -34.77 -12.45
CA PRO A 28 -22.31 -33.53 -12.90
C PRO A 28 -23.19 -32.62 -13.77
N HIS A 29 -24.38 -33.09 -14.18
CA HIS A 29 -25.38 -32.34 -14.95
C HIS A 29 -26.53 -31.79 -14.09
N LEU A 30 -26.56 -32.10 -12.78
CA LEU A 30 -27.38 -31.32 -11.87
C LEU A 30 -26.63 -30.03 -11.62
N THR A 31 -27.12 -28.96 -12.24
CA THR A 31 -26.88 -27.59 -11.80
C THR A 31 -27.18 -27.54 -10.31
N HIS A 32 -26.15 -27.71 -9.47
CA HIS A 32 -26.23 -27.35 -8.07
C HIS A 32 -26.86 -25.96 -8.04
N PRO A 33 -27.89 -25.70 -7.21
CA PRO A 33 -28.38 -24.35 -7.01
C PRO A 33 -27.16 -23.55 -6.59
N THR A 34 -26.60 -22.81 -7.54
CA THR A 34 -25.39 -22.01 -7.35
C THR A 34 -25.66 -21.21 -6.10
N ASP A 35 -24.77 -21.35 -5.11
CA ASP A 35 -24.83 -20.65 -3.84
C ASP A 35 -25.40 -19.25 -4.08
N SER A 36 -26.53 -18.90 -3.46
CA SER A 36 -27.22 -17.61 -3.68
C SER A 36 -26.25 -16.42 -3.59
N ARG A 37 -25.18 -16.55 -2.81
CA ARG A 37 -24.08 -15.59 -2.73
C ARG A 37 -23.22 -15.55 -4.01
N SER A 38 -22.90 -16.70 -4.60
CA SER A 38 -22.20 -16.79 -5.88
C SER A 38 -23.03 -16.21 -7.04
N GLN A 39 -24.35 -16.38 -7.02
CA GLN A 39 -25.25 -15.75 -7.99
C GLN A 39 -25.29 -14.22 -7.81
N GLN A 40 -25.43 -13.74 -6.57
CA GLN A 40 -25.36 -12.31 -6.27
C GLN A 40 -24.01 -11.69 -6.65
N LEU A 41 -22.89 -12.38 -6.37
CA LEU A 41 -21.56 -11.93 -6.79
C LEU A 41 -21.44 -11.90 -8.32
N ARG A 42 -22.00 -12.90 -9.01
CA ARG A 42 -22.05 -12.93 -10.47
C ARG A 42 -22.91 -11.80 -11.04
N GLU A 43 -24.06 -11.51 -10.43
CA GLU A 43 -24.93 -10.38 -10.81
C GLU A 43 -24.30 -9.02 -10.48
N MET A 44 -23.50 -8.91 -9.42
CA MET A 44 -22.77 -7.67 -9.10
C MET A 44 -21.60 -7.41 -10.05
N LEU A 45 -20.84 -8.46 -10.40
CA LEU A 45 -19.68 -8.36 -11.31
C LEU A 45 -20.12 -8.28 -12.78
N TYR A 46 -21.18 -9.00 -13.12
CA TYR A 46 -21.76 -9.10 -14.47
C TYR A 46 -23.28 -8.93 -14.38
N PRO A 47 -23.76 -7.69 -14.18
CA PRO A 47 -25.20 -7.42 -14.19
C PRO A 47 -25.82 -7.92 -15.49
N SER A 48 -26.99 -8.56 -15.43
CA SER A 48 -27.71 -9.08 -16.60
C SER A 48 -27.94 -8.03 -17.69
N ASP A 49 -27.98 -6.76 -17.28
CA ASP A 49 -28.30 -5.62 -18.12
C ASP A 49 -27.05 -4.90 -18.65
N SER A 50 -25.84 -5.46 -18.49
CA SER A 50 -24.56 -4.82 -18.85
C SER A 50 -24.44 -4.34 -20.31
N TYR A 51 -25.29 -4.84 -21.20
CA TYR A 51 -25.33 -4.48 -22.62
C TYR A 51 -26.52 -3.60 -23.01
N SER A 52 -27.44 -3.30 -22.08
CA SER A 52 -28.55 -2.39 -22.37
C SER A 52 -28.05 -0.95 -22.41
N PRO A 53 -28.39 -0.16 -23.45
CA PRO A 53 -28.01 1.25 -23.57
C PRO A 53 -28.61 2.15 -22.47
N THR A 54 -29.58 1.63 -21.69
CA THR A 54 -30.20 2.32 -20.55
C THR A 54 -29.71 1.83 -19.20
N SER A 55 -28.79 0.86 -19.13
CA SER A 55 -28.35 0.31 -17.84
C SER A 55 -27.35 1.24 -17.14
N SER A 56 -27.59 1.50 -15.85
CA SER A 56 -26.68 2.28 -14.99
C SER A 56 -25.61 1.39 -14.34
N THR A 57 -25.08 0.42 -15.08
CA THR A 57 -24.21 -0.60 -14.49
C THR A 57 -22.84 -0.02 -14.09
N PRO A 58 -22.29 -0.42 -12.93
CA PRO A 58 -21.00 0.05 -12.45
C PRO A 58 -19.82 -0.50 -13.28
N THR A 59 -20.05 -1.56 -14.06
CA THR A 59 -19.10 -2.16 -14.99
C THR A 59 -19.21 -1.56 -16.39
N GLY A 60 -18.95 -0.25 -16.48
CA GLY A 60 -18.04 0.31 -17.49
C GLY A 60 -18.43 0.31 -18.97
N THR A 61 -19.66 0.02 -19.39
CA THR A 61 -19.98 0.10 -20.83
C THR A 61 -20.70 1.39 -21.24
N TYR A 62 -21.87 1.76 -20.73
CA TYR A 62 -22.49 3.05 -21.12
C TYR A 62 -23.46 3.56 -20.05
N HIS A 63 -23.11 4.65 -19.37
CA HIS A 63 -24.12 5.49 -18.72
C HIS A 63 -24.75 6.35 -19.83
N PRO A 64 -26.09 6.43 -19.97
CA PRO A 64 -26.71 7.19 -21.08
C PRO A 64 -26.23 8.66 -21.11
N ASP A 65 -26.11 9.28 -19.93
CA ASP A 65 -25.63 10.67 -19.79
C ASP A 65 -24.11 10.83 -19.83
N TYR A 66 -23.34 9.76 -20.05
CA TYR A 66 -21.87 9.81 -19.98
C TYR A 66 -21.29 10.81 -20.97
N LEU A 67 -21.81 10.82 -22.20
CA LEU A 67 -21.38 11.75 -23.25
C LEU A 67 -21.70 13.20 -22.89
N GLU A 68 -22.89 13.47 -22.33
CA GLU A 68 -23.26 14.80 -21.88
C GLU A 68 -22.32 15.27 -20.76
N ARG A 69 -22.06 14.41 -19.76
CA ARG A 69 -21.11 14.71 -18.67
C ARG A 69 -19.70 14.94 -19.20
N LEU A 70 -19.23 14.12 -20.14
CA LEU A 70 -17.93 14.33 -20.78
C LEU A 70 -17.87 15.68 -21.50
N GLN A 71 -18.91 16.05 -22.25
CA GLN A 71 -18.98 17.34 -22.94
C GLN A 71 -18.98 18.52 -21.96
N THR A 72 -19.56 18.37 -20.76
CA THR A 72 -19.50 19.43 -19.73
C THR A 72 -18.07 19.66 -19.20
N VAL A 73 -17.27 18.60 -19.08
CA VAL A 73 -15.91 18.67 -18.52
C VAL A 73 -14.87 18.97 -19.61
N VAL A 74 -15.08 18.41 -20.80
CA VAL A 74 -14.18 18.46 -21.94
C VAL A 74 -14.95 19.09 -23.12
N PRO A 75 -14.84 20.42 -23.30
CA PRO A 75 -15.64 21.12 -24.31
C PRO A 75 -15.17 20.84 -25.74
N SER A 76 -13.89 20.48 -25.94
CA SER A 76 -13.33 20.15 -27.26
C SER A 76 -12.22 19.10 -27.19
N ALA A 77 -11.97 18.41 -28.30
CA ALA A 77 -10.86 17.46 -28.42
C ALA A 77 -9.49 18.15 -28.25
N GLU A 78 -9.35 19.37 -28.79
CA GLU A 78 -8.12 20.17 -28.63
C GLU A 78 -7.84 20.53 -27.17
N ALA A 79 -8.91 20.84 -26.39
CA ALA A 79 -8.78 21.10 -24.96
C ALA A 79 -8.28 19.86 -24.22
N TYR A 80 -8.81 18.68 -24.55
CA TYR A 80 -8.35 17.40 -24.00
C TYR A 80 -6.86 17.16 -24.28
N GLU A 81 -6.44 17.28 -25.54
CA GLU A 81 -5.03 17.09 -25.92
C GLU A 81 -4.10 18.07 -25.21
N THR A 82 -4.55 19.31 -25.02
CA THR A 82 -3.78 20.34 -24.33
C THR A 82 -3.63 20.01 -22.85
N ILE A 83 -4.70 19.58 -22.18
CA ILE A 83 -4.67 19.14 -20.79
C ILE A 83 -3.72 17.94 -20.63
N GLU A 84 -3.81 16.96 -21.53
CA GLU A 84 -2.96 15.78 -21.47
C GLU A 84 -1.49 16.14 -21.67
N ARG A 85 -1.17 16.97 -22.67
CA ARG A 85 0.19 17.44 -22.92
C ARG A 85 0.75 18.23 -21.74
N ALA A 86 -0.04 19.14 -21.16
CA ALA A 86 0.34 19.92 -20.00
C ALA A 86 0.58 19.02 -18.77
N TRP A 87 -0.26 18.01 -18.57
CA TRP A 87 -0.10 17.03 -17.49
C TRP A 87 1.17 16.19 -17.64
N GLN A 88 1.46 15.69 -18.84
CA GLN A 88 2.69 14.94 -19.12
C GLN A 88 3.94 15.80 -18.90
N LEU A 89 3.90 17.08 -19.31
CA LEU A 89 4.98 18.04 -19.05
C LEU A 89 5.19 18.26 -17.55
N TYR A 90 4.12 18.53 -16.81
CA TYR A 90 4.18 18.68 -15.35
C TYR A 90 4.73 17.43 -14.64
N GLN A 91 4.33 16.23 -15.07
CA GLN A 91 4.87 14.98 -14.54
C GLN A 91 6.37 14.83 -14.83
N ARG A 92 6.83 15.25 -16.02
CA ARG A 92 8.25 15.27 -16.36
C ARG A 92 9.01 16.22 -15.44
N GLU A 93 8.55 17.45 -15.28
CA GLU A 93 9.18 18.44 -14.39
C GLU A 93 9.25 17.93 -12.95
N ARG A 94 8.18 17.34 -12.40
CA ARG A 94 8.20 16.73 -11.06
C ARG A 94 9.19 15.57 -10.94
N ARG A 95 9.40 14.79 -12.01
CA ARG A 95 10.42 13.72 -12.00
C ARG A 95 11.83 14.32 -12.03
N GLU A 96 12.06 15.33 -12.86
CA GLU A 96 13.36 16.00 -12.97
C GLU A 96 13.73 16.71 -11.67
N ALA A 97 12.81 17.47 -11.07
CA ALA A 97 13.01 18.12 -9.77
C ALA A 97 13.35 17.11 -8.66
N ARG A 98 12.65 15.96 -8.61
CA ARG A 98 12.98 14.88 -7.65
C ARG A 98 14.36 14.28 -7.91
N LYS A 99 14.76 14.09 -9.17
CA LYS A 99 16.10 13.59 -9.52
C LYS A 99 17.19 14.56 -9.10
N VAL A 100 17.00 15.87 -9.33
CA VAL A 100 17.95 16.91 -8.90
C VAL A 100 18.10 16.89 -7.38
N ALA A 101 16.99 16.87 -6.63
CA ALA A 101 17.01 16.82 -5.18
C ALA A 101 17.68 15.54 -4.63
N LEU A 102 17.42 14.38 -5.24
CA LEU A 102 18.07 13.11 -4.87
C LEU A 102 19.57 13.13 -5.18
N ASN A 103 19.97 13.66 -6.33
CA ASN A 103 21.38 13.79 -6.70
C ASN A 103 22.12 14.72 -5.74
N ALA A 104 21.53 15.87 -5.37
CA ALA A 104 22.12 16.77 -4.39
C ALA A 104 22.34 16.08 -3.02
N LYS A 105 21.35 15.30 -2.55
CA LYS A 105 21.48 14.50 -1.32
C LYS A 105 22.59 13.45 -1.45
N TYR A 106 22.66 12.75 -2.58
CA TYR A 106 23.70 11.76 -2.85
C TYR A 106 25.10 12.38 -2.85
N GLN A 107 25.29 13.49 -3.56
CA GLN A 107 26.56 14.21 -3.57
C GLN A 107 26.97 14.70 -2.18
N SER A 108 26.01 15.16 -1.37
CA SER A 108 26.27 15.53 0.02
C SER A 108 26.75 14.33 0.85
N MET A 109 26.17 13.14 0.65
CA MET A 109 26.62 11.92 1.33
C MET A 109 28.03 11.52 0.89
N VAL A 110 28.32 11.55 -0.42
CA VAL A 110 29.66 11.24 -0.95
C VAL A 110 30.71 12.17 -0.34
N ARG A 111 30.46 13.49 -0.35
CA ARG A 111 31.38 14.47 0.26
C ARG A 111 31.63 14.19 1.74
N ALA A 112 30.58 13.86 2.49
CA ALA A 112 30.73 13.53 3.91
C ALA A 112 31.54 12.25 4.13
N CYS A 113 31.37 11.23 3.27
CA CYS A 113 32.19 10.02 3.30
C CYS A 113 33.65 10.33 2.96
N ASP A 114 33.90 11.15 1.93
CA ASP A 114 35.25 11.55 1.52
C ASP A 114 35.96 12.34 2.64
N GLU A 115 35.26 13.27 3.30
CA GLU A 115 35.77 14.01 4.47
C GLU A 115 36.08 13.06 5.63
N LEU A 116 35.19 12.11 5.91
CA LEU A 116 35.39 11.12 6.96
C LEU A 116 36.61 10.24 6.66
N GLU A 117 36.76 9.79 5.42
CA GLU A 117 37.92 9.01 4.97
C GLU A 117 39.21 9.81 5.12
N GLN A 118 39.22 11.09 4.73
CA GLN A 118 40.39 11.97 4.93
C GLN A 118 40.82 12.04 6.39
N ILE A 119 39.86 12.16 7.31
CA ILE A 119 40.10 12.24 8.76
C ILE A 119 40.50 10.89 9.36
N THR A 120 39.94 9.77 8.86
CA THR A 120 40.12 8.44 9.44
C THR A 120 41.21 7.59 8.79
N ASN A 121 41.69 7.96 7.60
CA ASN A 121 42.73 7.22 6.90
C ASN A 121 43.99 7.14 7.78
N PRO A 122 44.48 5.93 8.13
CA PRO A 122 45.61 5.77 9.02
C PRO A 122 46.91 6.40 8.50
N ALA A 123 47.05 6.55 7.18
CA ALA A 123 48.18 7.23 6.55
C ALA A 123 48.20 8.76 6.82
N ASN A 124 47.07 9.35 7.20
CA ASN A 124 46.91 10.78 7.48
C ASN A 124 46.92 11.13 8.98
N GLY A 125 47.25 10.16 9.87
CA GLY A 125 47.31 10.40 11.32
C GLY A 125 46.36 9.55 12.18
N GLY A 126 46.02 8.33 11.74
CA GLY A 126 45.14 7.39 12.44
C GLY A 126 45.60 6.86 13.82
N PRO A 127 44.80 6.04 14.53
CA PRO A 127 45.12 5.39 15.79
C PRO A 127 46.02 4.18 15.55
N GLU A 128 46.10 3.73 14.30
CA GLU A 128 47.04 2.77 13.76
C GLU A 128 48.28 3.48 13.16
N SER A 129 48.31 4.82 13.12
CA SER A 129 49.54 5.59 12.93
C SER A 129 50.30 5.66 14.26
N ALA A 130 51.61 5.82 14.19
CA ALA A 130 52.51 5.87 15.34
C ALA A 130 52.13 6.89 16.44
N GLU A 131 51.21 7.82 16.16
CA GLU A 131 50.75 8.88 17.06
C GLU A 131 49.38 8.62 17.73
N GLY A 132 48.63 7.58 17.33
CA GLY A 132 47.43 7.13 18.06
C GLY A 132 46.13 7.94 17.87
N LYS A 133 45.87 8.58 16.71
CA LYS A 133 44.77 9.58 16.55
C LYS A 133 43.83 9.52 15.31
N GLY A 134 43.18 8.41 14.92
CA GLY A 134 42.13 8.48 13.85
C GLY A 134 41.00 7.43 13.80
N GLY A 135 39.81 7.86 14.14
CA GLY A 135 38.79 6.99 14.69
C GLY A 135 38.40 5.69 13.95
N LEU A 136 38.03 4.75 14.80
CA LEU A 136 37.23 3.51 14.66
C LEU A 136 36.05 3.53 13.65
N TYR A 137 35.73 4.66 13.02
CA TYR A 137 34.41 4.94 12.44
C TYR A 137 34.26 4.52 10.97
N HIS A 138 35.34 4.50 10.18
CA HIS A 138 35.28 4.18 8.74
C HIS A 138 34.74 2.77 8.46
N ARG A 139 35.19 1.79 9.26
CA ARG A 139 34.85 0.39 9.04
C ARG A 139 33.44 0.05 9.51
N LEU A 140 32.94 0.69 10.56
CA LEU A 140 31.64 0.38 11.16
C LEU A 140 30.47 0.78 10.24
N VAL A 141 30.53 1.95 9.60
CA VAL A 141 29.45 2.41 8.69
C VAL A 141 29.36 1.53 7.44
N TYR A 142 30.51 1.17 6.87
CA TYR A 142 30.58 0.25 5.74
C TYR A 142 30.16 -1.18 6.15
N ASP A 143 30.69 -1.69 7.26
CA ASP A 143 30.35 -3.03 7.76
C ASP A 143 28.87 -3.11 8.14
N GLU A 144 28.24 -2.10 8.74
CA GLU A 144 26.80 -2.11 9.04
C GLU A 144 25.95 -2.10 7.77
N SER A 145 26.28 -1.28 6.78
CA SER A 145 25.52 -1.21 5.52
C SER A 145 25.64 -2.52 4.71
N VAL A 146 26.82 -3.16 4.71
CA VAL A 146 27.07 -4.41 4.00
C VAL A 146 26.63 -5.65 4.79
N ALA A 147 26.73 -5.64 6.12
CA ALA A 147 26.27 -6.74 6.98
C ALA A 147 24.75 -6.90 6.95
N GLN A 148 24.00 -5.81 6.82
CA GLN A 148 22.54 -5.85 6.68
C GLN A 148 22.09 -6.59 5.41
N ALA A 149 22.80 -6.42 4.29
CA ALA A 149 22.53 -7.16 3.04
C ALA A 149 22.79 -8.68 3.19
N ARG A 150 23.81 -9.07 3.96
CA ARG A 150 24.17 -10.47 4.22
C ARG A 150 23.26 -11.16 5.26
N GLN A 151 22.78 -10.41 6.26
CA GLN A 151 21.87 -10.94 7.28
C GLN A 151 20.47 -11.24 6.72
N ALA A 152 19.99 -10.46 5.75
CA ALA A 152 18.74 -10.75 5.03
C ALA A 152 18.76 -12.11 4.32
N GLN A 153 19.94 -12.57 3.86
CA GLN A 153 20.13 -13.87 3.20
C GLN A 153 20.22 -15.05 4.18
N LYS A 154 20.62 -14.81 5.45
CA LYS A 154 20.84 -15.87 6.45
C LYS A 154 19.61 -16.24 7.29
N LYS A 155 18.49 -15.51 7.18
CA LYS A 155 17.26 -15.71 8.01
C LYS A 155 16.38 -16.90 7.58
N GLY A 156 16.97 -17.98 7.06
CA GLY A 156 16.27 -19.22 6.70
C GLY A 156 15.92 -20.13 7.89
N GLU A 157 16.55 -19.94 9.05
CA GLU A 157 16.33 -20.79 10.23
C GLU A 157 15.74 -19.96 11.38
N GLN A 158 14.42 -19.99 11.52
CA GLN A 158 13.76 -19.44 12.71
C GLN A 158 13.80 -20.47 13.84
N PRO A 159 14.10 -20.06 15.09
CA PRO A 159 14.07 -20.97 16.22
C PRO A 159 12.65 -21.50 16.45
N LYS A 160 12.50 -22.83 16.48
CA LYS A 160 11.24 -23.50 16.82
C LYS A 160 10.96 -23.33 18.32
N GLY A 161 10.03 -22.44 18.67
CA GLY A 161 9.60 -22.20 20.05
C GLY A 161 8.58 -21.05 20.20
N ARG A 162 7.99 -20.89 21.39
CA ARG A 162 7.13 -19.73 21.71
C ARG A 162 8.00 -18.49 21.90
N LYS A 163 7.97 -17.58 20.91
CA LYS A 163 8.70 -16.30 20.94
C LYS A 163 8.14 -15.37 22.02
N THR A 164 9.02 -14.73 22.79
CA THR A 164 8.65 -13.66 23.73
C THR A 164 8.05 -12.46 22.99
N SER A 165 7.30 -11.59 23.67
CA SER A 165 6.76 -10.35 23.07
C SER A 165 7.87 -9.49 22.44
N GLU A 166 9.03 -9.45 23.08
CA GLU A 166 10.24 -8.77 22.58
C GLU A 166 10.81 -9.43 21.33
N GLN A 167 10.92 -10.77 21.31
CA GLN A 167 11.38 -11.50 20.11
C GLN A 167 10.39 -11.36 18.95
N LYS A 168 9.08 -11.35 19.23
CA LYS A 168 8.06 -11.06 18.21
C LYS A 168 8.19 -9.62 17.68
N TRP A 169 8.48 -8.66 18.55
CA TRP A 169 8.68 -7.27 18.17
C TRP A 169 9.95 -7.09 17.32
N LEU A 170 11.08 -7.70 17.70
CA LEU A 170 12.31 -7.69 16.92
C LEU A 170 12.18 -8.43 15.59
N ASP A 171 11.53 -9.60 15.57
CA ASP A 171 11.31 -10.37 14.34
C ASP A 171 10.34 -9.68 13.39
N SER A 172 9.39 -8.89 13.91
CA SER A 172 8.46 -8.11 13.07
C SER A 172 9.16 -6.98 12.30
N ARG A 173 10.32 -6.51 12.78
CA ARG A 173 11.14 -5.52 12.11
C ARG A 173 12.11 -6.24 11.18
N ALA A 174 11.79 -6.27 9.89
CA ALA A 174 12.78 -6.63 8.88
C ALA A 174 13.91 -5.61 8.94
N GLN A 175 15.08 -6.03 9.45
CA GLN A 175 16.28 -5.19 9.49
C GLN A 175 16.64 -4.75 8.08
N GLY A 176 16.94 -3.45 7.90
CA GLY A 176 17.26 -2.85 6.60
C GLY A 176 16.04 -2.38 5.78
N LEU A 177 14.80 -2.62 6.23
CA LEU A 177 13.61 -2.00 5.65
C LEU A 177 13.10 -0.86 6.55
N VAL A 178 12.39 0.06 5.90
CA VAL A 178 11.65 1.16 6.53
C VAL A 178 10.83 0.63 7.73
N PRO A 179 10.90 1.25 8.92
CA PRO A 179 10.21 0.75 10.11
C PRO A 179 8.70 0.60 9.89
N ARG A 180 8.09 -0.46 10.45
CA ARG A 180 6.64 -0.68 10.38
C ARG A 180 5.81 0.47 10.98
N GLU A 181 6.37 1.19 11.94
CA GLU A 181 5.73 2.35 12.57
C GLU A 181 5.78 3.61 11.70
N SER A 182 6.58 3.62 10.64
CA SER A 182 6.54 4.74 9.69
C SER A 182 5.30 4.60 8.82
N TRP A 183 4.36 5.50 9.04
CA TRP A 183 3.09 5.48 8.34
C TRP A 183 3.17 6.16 6.98
N ILE A 184 2.36 5.68 6.05
CA ILE A 184 2.14 6.36 4.78
C ILE A 184 1.28 7.60 5.06
N PRO A 185 1.63 8.77 4.50
CA PRO A 185 0.80 9.96 4.63
C PRO A 185 -0.64 9.69 4.18
N VAL A 186 -1.59 10.08 5.01
CA VAL A 186 -3.04 9.99 4.76
C VAL A 186 -3.62 11.38 4.53
N GLU A 187 -4.71 11.47 3.77
CA GLU A 187 -5.31 12.75 3.35
C GLU A 187 -5.88 13.56 4.51
N SER A 188 -6.43 12.89 5.52
CA SER A 188 -6.97 13.53 6.72
C SER A 188 -6.02 13.40 7.92
N ARG A 189 -6.08 14.38 8.82
CA ARG A 189 -5.32 14.33 10.08
C ARG A 189 -5.96 13.27 10.98
N GLY A 190 -5.23 12.18 11.23
CA GLY A 190 -5.63 11.15 12.19
C GLY A 190 -5.39 11.58 13.65
N LYS A 191 -5.20 10.59 14.53
CA LYS A 191 -4.97 10.78 15.98
C LYS A 191 -3.71 11.60 16.34
N GLY A 192 -2.88 11.97 15.35
CA GLY A 192 -1.66 12.75 15.55
C GLY A 192 -0.46 11.88 15.93
N TRP A 193 0.57 12.52 16.51
CA TRP A 193 1.77 11.83 16.99
C TRP A 193 1.54 11.24 18.38
N ASP A 194 1.99 10.00 18.60
CA ASP A 194 1.90 9.35 19.92
C ASP A 194 3.13 9.70 20.77
N TYR A 195 2.95 10.60 21.74
CA TYR A 195 4.00 11.02 22.66
C TYR A 195 4.27 10.01 23.78
N ASP A 196 3.32 9.11 24.04
CA ASP A 196 3.42 8.11 25.10
C ASP A 196 4.00 6.78 24.58
N TRP A 197 4.54 6.77 23.36
CA TRP A 197 5.12 5.57 22.76
C TRP A 197 6.25 5.00 23.62
N GLN A 198 6.11 3.73 24.02
CA GLN A 198 7.11 2.98 24.76
C GLN A 198 7.53 1.73 23.99
N ARG A 199 8.81 1.36 24.12
CA ARG A 199 9.31 0.09 23.57
C ARG A 199 8.60 -1.07 24.28
N PRO A 200 8.02 -2.04 23.56
CA PRO A 200 7.39 -3.22 24.16
C PRO A 200 8.47 -4.16 24.73
N SER A 201 8.95 -3.87 25.93
CA SER A 201 9.96 -4.67 26.67
C SER A 201 10.12 -4.21 28.14
N LYS A 202 9.19 -3.41 28.67
CA LYS A 202 9.15 -3.03 30.08
C LYS A 202 7.88 -3.59 30.71
#